data_AF-A0A8K0KJ48-F1
#
_entry.id   AF-A0A8K0KJ48-F1
#
_cell.length_a   1.000
_cell.length_b   1.000
_cell.length_c   1.000
_cell.angle_alpha   90.00
_cell.angle_beta   90.00
_cell.angle_gamma   90.00
#
_symmetry.space_group_name_H-M   'P 1'
#
loop_
_entity.id
_entity.type
_entity.pdbx_description
1 polymer ?
#
loop_
_entity_poly.entity_id
_entity_poly.type
_entity_poly.pdbx_seq_one_letter_code
_entity_poly.pdbx_strand_id
1 'polypeptide(L)'
;MIEMITNAETLRKIQIEFGLTGSFKDRPIAEWLAKHNPSTLEYERAVENFTASCAGYSVATYILGICDRHNDNIMLKTSGHLFHIDFGKFLGDAQMFGNIKRDRTPFVLTSDMAYVINGGDKPSAKFHHFVDMCCQAFNIIRNNGNLLLNLFALSRRLKERKMASSGIPGMRNAVSYVQRSLLPGLSEDEAAAEFARMIQSSLGSRFTQINFFFHNLAQLRFSGDNSGGELLSFIPKTYTMQSEGRIKSVKVYGYQKRYDPEKYYIYILKVEREAQPDPVYLFRSYKEFCELDQKLCARFPLVKCYRLSSYHVGRSNIKQVAEKRRSDIERFLKSLLSLADEISHSDLVYTFFHPLLRDQQEADIHVKKFKGSVKESSISSPIMSNGGRLRGQLKLSISYARGALSIMVHHARSLPLILQKQRKEKQRSFGAVHTQLSWKWLVHL
;
A
#
# COMPACT_ATOMS: atom_id res chain seq x y z
N MET A 1 -15.51 -13.17 -30.11
CA MET A 1 -14.29 -12.46 -30.58
C MET A 1 -14.13 -11.22 -29.71
N ILE A 2 -12.93 -10.95 -29.20
CA ILE A 2 -12.63 -9.77 -28.36
C ILE A 2 -11.59 -8.95 -29.11
N GLU A 3 -11.79 -7.64 -29.22
CA GLU A 3 -10.82 -6.73 -29.83
C GLU A 3 -9.59 -6.57 -28.92
N MET A 4 -8.39 -6.70 -29.50
CA MET A 4 -7.14 -6.49 -28.78
C MET A 4 -6.73 -5.03 -28.83
N ILE A 5 -6.68 -4.38 -27.67
CA ILE A 5 -6.18 -3.01 -27.55
C ILE A 5 -4.65 -3.04 -27.43
N THR A 6 -3.96 -2.43 -28.39
CA THR A 6 -2.49 -2.36 -28.41
C THR A 6 -1.95 -1.30 -27.46
N ASN A 7 -0.68 -1.43 -27.08
CA ASN A 7 0.05 -0.52 -26.20
C ASN A 7 -0.64 -0.31 -24.84
N ALA A 8 -1.20 -1.38 -24.29
CA ALA A 8 -1.91 -1.38 -23.03
C ALA A 8 -1.40 -2.49 -22.12
N GLU A 9 -1.34 -2.22 -20.82
CA GLU A 9 -0.96 -3.19 -19.80
C GLU A 9 -1.96 -3.19 -18.65
N THR A 10 -2.12 -4.34 -17.98
CA THR A 10 -2.95 -4.39 -16.77
C THR A 10 -2.27 -3.61 -15.64
N LEU A 11 -3.07 -3.00 -14.76
CA LEU A 11 -2.52 -2.31 -13.59
C LEU A 11 -1.72 -3.27 -12.70
N ARG A 12 -2.09 -4.56 -12.64
CA ARG A 12 -1.29 -5.59 -11.97
C ARG A 12 0.13 -5.64 -12.52
N LYS A 13 0.29 -5.76 -13.84
CA LYS A 13 1.61 -5.88 -14.46
C LYS A 13 2.47 -4.65 -14.14
N ILE A 14 1.87 -3.46 -14.26
CA ILE A 14 2.52 -2.19 -13.92
C ILE A 14 2.94 -2.15 -12.45
N GLN A 15 2.06 -2.55 -11.53
CA GLN A 15 2.34 -2.53 -10.09
C GLN A 15 3.42 -3.56 -9.69
N ILE A 16 3.43 -4.74 -10.32
CA ILE A 16 4.41 -5.81 -10.02
C ILE A 16 5.84 -5.43 -10.43
N GLU A 17 6.04 -4.54 -11.42
CA GLU A 17 7.36 -3.99 -11.72
C GLU A 17 8.02 -3.34 -10.47
N PHE A 18 7.21 -2.90 -9.52
CA PHE A 18 7.66 -2.30 -8.25
C PHE A 18 7.65 -3.29 -7.07
N GLY A 19 7.58 -4.59 -7.34
CA GLY A 19 7.55 -5.69 -6.38
C GLY A 19 6.15 -6.13 -5.96
N LEU A 20 6.06 -7.22 -5.18
CA LEU A 20 4.77 -7.81 -4.74
C LEU A 20 3.85 -6.85 -3.98
N THR A 21 4.41 -5.80 -3.38
CA THR A 21 3.69 -4.76 -2.64
C THR A 21 3.46 -3.49 -3.44
N GLY A 22 3.72 -3.50 -4.76
CA GLY A 22 3.57 -2.34 -5.63
C GLY A 22 2.16 -1.75 -5.62
N SER A 23 1.11 -2.56 -5.42
CA SER A 23 -0.28 -2.08 -5.25
C SER A 23 -0.52 -1.21 -4.01
N PHE A 24 0.45 -1.14 -3.09
CA PHE A 24 0.44 -0.27 -1.91
C PHE A 24 1.39 0.91 -2.02
N LYS A 25 2.07 1.08 -3.16
CA LYS A 25 2.90 2.24 -3.45
C LYS A 25 2.06 3.24 -4.24
N ASP A 26 2.29 4.54 -4.01
CA ASP A 26 1.50 5.60 -4.66
C ASP A 26 2.03 5.99 -6.05
N ARG A 27 3.26 5.61 -6.38
CA ARG A 27 3.97 6.04 -7.60
C ARG A 27 3.94 5.12 -8.84
N PRO A 28 3.62 3.81 -8.77
CA PRO A 28 3.79 2.91 -9.91
C PRO A 28 3.16 3.39 -11.23
N ILE A 29 1.91 3.88 -11.17
CA ILE A 29 1.20 4.34 -12.38
C ILE A 29 1.85 5.61 -12.95
N ALA A 30 2.20 6.58 -12.08
CA ALA A 30 2.83 7.82 -12.52
C ALA A 30 4.22 7.57 -13.13
N GLU A 31 5.02 6.70 -12.51
CA GLU A 31 6.35 6.35 -13.04
C GLU A 31 6.25 5.57 -14.35
N TRP A 32 5.25 4.69 -14.50
CA TRP A 32 5.00 3.99 -15.76
C TRP A 32 4.56 4.95 -16.88
N LEU A 33 3.70 5.92 -16.58
CA LEU A 33 3.30 6.95 -17.55
C LEU A 33 4.49 7.83 -17.95
N ALA A 34 5.33 8.25 -16.99
CA ALA A 34 6.52 9.05 -17.26
C ALA A 34 7.54 8.30 -18.12
N LYS A 35 7.70 6.98 -17.90
CA LYS A 35 8.58 6.12 -18.70
C LYS A 35 8.17 6.07 -20.18
N HIS A 36 6.88 6.13 -20.49
CA HIS A 36 6.37 6.03 -21.87
C HIS A 36 6.09 7.40 -22.52
N ASN A 37 6.16 8.49 -21.76
CA ASN A 37 5.89 9.85 -22.22
C ASN A 37 7.02 10.78 -21.72
N PRO A 38 8.19 10.77 -22.39
CA PRO A 38 9.41 11.39 -21.88
C PRO A 38 9.39 12.92 -21.92
N SER A 39 8.61 13.53 -22.84
CA SER A 39 8.45 14.98 -22.86
C SER A 39 7.37 15.43 -21.87
N THR A 40 7.54 16.63 -21.32
CA THR A 40 6.57 17.23 -20.39
C THR A 40 5.18 17.32 -21.01
N LEU A 41 5.08 17.73 -22.28
CA LEU A 41 3.81 17.86 -22.99
C LEU A 41 3.11 16.50 -23.19
N GLU A 42 3.86 15.45 -23.54
CA GLU A 42 3.30 14.11 -23.69
C GLU A 42 2.82 13.55 -22.35
N TYR A 43 3.60 13.75 -21.28
CA TYR A 43 3.22 13.30 -19.95
C TYR A 43 1.97 14.02 -19.45
N GLU A 44 1.87 15.34 -19.63
CA GLU A 44 0.69 16.12 -19.26
C GLU A 44 -0.56 15.62 -20.01
N ARG A 45 -0.46 15.39 -21.32
CA ARG A 45 -1.55 14.80 -22.12
C ARG A 45 -1.94 13.41 -21.63
N ALA A 46 -0.97 12.57 -21.26
CA ALA A 46 -1.25 11.25 -20.73
C ALA A 46 -1.97 11.31 -19.38
N VAL A 47 -1.60 12.25 -18.51
CA VAL A 47 -2.29 12.50 -17.23
C VAL A 47 -3.71 13.04 -17.44
N GLU A 48 -3.92 13.92 -18.42
CA GLU A 48 -5.26 14.41 -18.80
C GLU A 48 -6.16 13.26 -19.29
N ASN A 49 -5.65 12.45 -20.21
CA ASN A 49 -6.35 11.25 -20.71
C ASN A 49 -6.66 10.28 -19.56
N PHE A 50 -5.72 10.07 -18.65
CA PHE A 50 -5.91 9.23 -17.47
C PHE A 50 -7.03 9.77 -16.57
N THR A 51 -7.00 11.07 -16.30
CA THR A 51 -7.98 11.72 -15.41
C THR A 51 -9.38 11.65 -16.00
N ALA A 52 -9.53 11.96 -17.29
CA ALA A 52 -10.82 11.94 -17.98
C ALA A 52 -11.39 10.51 -18.10
N SER A 53 -10.56 9.55 -18.52
CA SER A 53 -10.98 8.14 -18.65
C SER A 53 -11.29 7.50 -17.29
N CYS A 54 -10.50 7.79 -16.26
CA CYS A 54 -10.77 7.34 -14.89
C CYS A 54 -12.10 7.91 -14.36
N ALA A 55 -12.41 9.19 -14.62
CA ALA A 55 -13.69 9.78 -14.25
C ALA A 55 -14.86 9.06 -14.95
N GLY A 56 -14.75 8.86 -16.28
CA GLY A 56 -15.76 8.15 -17.07
C GLY A 56 -16.02 6.72 -16.56
N TYR A 57 -14.97 5.93 -16.32
CA TYR A 57 -15.12 4.57 -15.80
C TYR A 57 -15.59 4.53 -14.34
N SER A 58 -15.26 5.53 -13.51
CA SER A 58 -15.77 5.61 -12.13
C SER A 58 -17.30 5.76 -12.13
N VAL A 59 -17.83 6.63 -12.97
CA VAL A 59 -19.28 6.82 -13.15
C VAL A 59 -19.92 5.58 -13.79
N ALA A 60 -19.36 5.07 -14.88
CA ALA A 60 -19.94 3.94 -15.61
C ALA A 60 -20.00 2.66 -14.76
N THR A 61 -18.92 2.34 -14.03
CA THR A 61 -18.86 1.14 -13.19
C THR A 61 -19.81 1.20 -12.00
N TYR A 62 -20.02 2.39 -11.43
CA TYR A 62 -21.03 2.63 -10.40
C TYR A 62 -22.45 2.41 -10.93
N ILE A 63 -22.83 3.07 -12.03
CA ILE A 63 -24.18 2.99 -12.59
C ILE A 63 -24.52 1.55 -12.99
N LEU A 64 -23.57 0.86 -13.62
CA LEU A 64 -23.75 -0.51 -14.13
C LEU A 64 -23.53 -1.60 -13.07
N GLY A 65 -23.01 -1.24 -11.89
CA GLY A 65 -22.76 -2.19 -10.81
C GLY A 65 -21.77 -3.27 -11.20
N ILE A 66 -20.75 -2.90 -11.97
CA ILE A 66 -19.73 -3.83 -12.45
C ILE A 66 -18.95 -4.33 -11.24
N CYS A 67 -19.07 -5.63 -10.97
CA CYS A 67 -18.44 -6.28 -9.84
C CYS A 67 -17.05 -6.81 -10.25
N ASP A 68 -16.27 -7.28 -9.27
CA ASP A 68 -14.99 -7.95 -9.53
C ASP A 68 -13.94 -7.04 -10.21
N ARG A 69 -13.91 -5.76 -9.79
CA ARG A 69 -12.92 -4.80 -10.25
C ARG A 69 -11.65 -4.93 -9.42
N HIS A 70 -10.69 -5.68 -9.98
CA HIS A 70 -9.32 -5.80 -9.50
C HIS A 70 -8.34 -5.27 -10.56
N ASN A 71 -7.08 -5.09 -10.17
CA ASN A 71 -6.02 -4.52 -11.01
C ASN A 71 -5.67 -5.34 -12.28
N ASP A 72 -6.10 -6.60 -12.41
CA ASP A 72 -6.04 -7.31 -13.70
C ASP A 72 -7.14 -6.90 -14.67
N ASN A 73 -8.29 -6.50 -14.15
CA ASN A 73 -9.47 -6.15 -14.94
C ASN A 73 -9.51 -4.66 -15.28
N ILE A 74 -8.43 -3.95 -14.98
CA ILE A 74 -8.22 -2.55 -15.30
C ILE A 74 -6.90 -2.46 -16.06
N MET A 75 -6.95 -1.88 -17.24
CA MET A 75 -5.82 -1.70 -18.13
C MET A 75 -5.55 -0.22 -18.36
N LEU A 76 -4.30 0.09 -18.69
CA LEU A 76 -3.83 1.44 -18.97
C LEU A 76 -3.03 1.44 -20.27
N LYS A 77 -3.40 2.31 -21.21
CA LYS A 77 -2.63 2.57 -22.43
C LYS A 77 -1.45 3.49 -22.15
N THR A 78 -0.37 3.37 -22.94
CA THR A 78 0.78 4.29 -22.88
C THR A 78 0.38 5.74 -23.11
N SER A 79 -0.66 5.98 -23.93
CA SER A 79 -1.30 7.29 -24.15
C SER A 79 -2.06 7.87 -22.93
N GLY A 80 -2.13 7.15 -21.81
CA GLY A 80 -2.83 7.59 -20.60
C GLY A 80 -4.27 7.09 -20.44
N HIS A 81 -4.89 6.51 -21.47
CA HIS A 81 -6.28 6.04 -21.40
C HIS A 81 -6.43 4.80 -20.49
N LEU A 82 -7.17 4.95 -19.40
CA LEU A 82 -7.57 3.87 -18.50
C LEU A 82 -8.87 3.23 -18.99
N PHE A 83 -8.94 1.90 -18.99
CA PHE A 83 -10.14 1.18 -19.38
C PHE A 83 -10.33 -0.13 -18.62
N HIS A 84 -11.58 -0.55 -18.48
CA HIS A 84 -11.95 -1.77 -17.77
C HIS A 84 -12.21 -2.90 -18.77
N ILE A 85 -11.84 -4.12 -18.41
CA ILE A 85 -12.06 -5.34 -19.20
C ILE A 85 -12.75 -6.42 -18.37
N ASP A 86 -13.14 -7.54 -18.99
CA ASP A 86 -13.79 -8.67 -18.32
C ASP A 86 -15.03 -8.27 -17.51
N PHE A 87 -16.14 -8.01 -18.22
CA PHE A 87 -17.42 -7.63 -17.61
C PHE A 87 -18.29 -8.84 -17.23
N GLY A 88 -17.70 -10.02 -17.01
CA GLY A 88 -18.44 -11.27 -16.78
C GLY A 88 -19.38 -11.28 -15.56
N LYS A 89 -19.21 -10.35 -14.62
CA LYS A 89 -20.08 -10.16 -13.44
C LYS A 89 -20.50 -8.68 -13.31
N PHE A 90 -21.75 -8.37 -13.65
CA PHE A 90 -22.31 -7.02 -13.59
C PHE A 90 -23.70 -7.02 -12.92
N LEU A 91 -24.24 -5.85 -12.56
CA LEU A 91 -25.58 -5.65 -11.98
C LEU A 91 -25.79 -6.20 -10.55
N GLY A 92 -24.74 -6.27 -9.73
CA GLY A 92 -24.87 -6.54 -8.30
C GLY A 92 -25.12 -8.01 -7.91
N ASP A 93 -25.10 -8.95 -8.85
CA ASP A 93 -25.26 -10.40 -8.59
C ASP A 93 -24.19 -10.97 -7.63
N ALA A 94 -23.03 -10.33 -7.56
CA ALA A 94 -21.93 -10.71 -6.66
C ALA A 94 -21.96 -10.00 -5.29
N GLN A 95 -23.00 -9.20 -4.98
CA GLN A 95 -23.14 -8.53 -3.67
C GLN A 95 -23.64 -9.45 -2.56
N MET A 96 -24.06 -10.69 -2.88
CA MET A 96 -24.55 -11.66 -1.92
C MET A 96 -23.63 -12.89 -1.87
N PHE A 97 -23.01 -13.12 -0.72
CA PHE A 97 -22.51 -14.44 -0.32
C PHE A 97 -23.42 -14.88 0.85
N GLY A 98 -24.56 -15.50 0.52
CA GLY A 98 -25.69 -15.63 1.46
C GLY A 98 -26.43 -14.31 1.71
N ASN A 99 -27.01 -14.12 2.89
CA ASN A 99 -27.84 -12.95 3.26
C ASN A 99 -27.05 -11.69 3.72
N ILE A 100 -25.73 -11.65 3.52
CA ILE A 100 -24.88 -10.53 4.00
C ILE A 100 -24.48 -9.66 2.81
N LYS A 101 -24.85 -8.37 2.86
CA LYS A 101 -24.39 -7.36 1.89
C LYS A 101 -22.88 -7.18 2.04
N ARG A 102 -22.12 -7.50 1.01
CA ARG A 102 -20.68 -7.24 0.97
C ARG A 102 -20.48 -5.73 0.83
N ASP A 103 -20.03 -5.09 1.91
CA ASP A 103 -19.71 -3.65 1.94
C ASP A 103 -18.51 -3.39 1.01
N ARG A 104 -18.82 -3.11 -0.26
CA ARG A 104 -17.83 -2.84 -1.32
C ARG A 104 -17.90 -1.36 -1.65
N THR A 105 -16.75 -0.77 -1.97
CA THR A 105 -16.69 0.59 -2.49
C THR A 105 -17.52 0.68 -3.77
N PRO A 106 -18.22 1.81 -3.98
CA PRO A 106 -19.12 2.00 -5.13
C PRO A 106 -18.39 1.89 -6.48
N PHE A 107 -17.10 2.22 -6.51
CA PHE A 107 -16.19 2.00 -7.64
C PHE A 107 -14.74 1.89 -7.12
N VAL A 108 -13.79 1.70 -8.03
CA VAL A 108 -12.36 1.57 -7.71
C VAL A 108 -11.67 2.91 -7.95
N LEU A 109 -11.09 3.47 -6.90
CA LEU A 109 -10.16 4.60 -6.97
C LEU A 109 -9.05 4.37 -5.95
N THR A 110 -7.88 3.93 -6.40
CA THR A 110 -6.73 3.58 -5.54
C THR A 110 -5.80 4.76 -5.30
N SER A 111 -4.89 4.64 -4.32
CA SER A 111 -3.99 5.74 -3.95
C SER A 111 -2.99 6.11 -5.05
N ASP A 112 -2.55 5.13 -5.87
CA ASP A 112 -1.73 5.35 -7.05
C ASP A 112 -2.47 6.06 -8.19
N MET A 113 -3.76 5.77 -8.39
CA MET A 113 -4.61 6.55 -9.30
C MET A 113 -4.78 7.98 -8.80
N ALA A 114 -5.04 8.15 -7.50
CA ALA A 114 -5.17 9.47 -6.88
C ALA A 114 -3.86 10.27 -6.96
N TYR A 115 -2.70 9.62 -6.86
CA TYR A 115 -1.39 10.26 -7.01
C TYR A 115 -1.21 10.86 -8.41
N VAL A 116 -1.59 10.12 -9.46
CA VAL A 116 -1.55 10.61 -10.86
C VAL A 116 -2.46 11.82 -11.03
N ILE A 117 -3.70 11.73 -10.55
CA ILE A 117 -4.69 12.81 -10.64
C ILE A 117 -4.22 14.06 -9.89
N ASN A 118 -3.67 13.89 -8.68
CA ASN A 118 -3.16 15.00 -7.89
C ASN A 118 -1.91 15.65 -8.51
N GLY A 119 -1.13 14.88 -9.28
CA GLY A 119 0.24 15.25 -9.64
C GLY A 119 1.20 15.18 -8.45
N GLY A 120 0.92 14.33 -7.45
CA GLY A 120 1.72 14.21 -6.23
C GLY A 120 0.95 13.67 -5.01
N ASP A 121 1.60 13.71 -3.85
CA ASP A 121 1.11 13.09 -2.60
C ASP A 121 -0.04 13.85 -1.92
N LYS A 122 -0.31 15.10 -2.31
CA LYS A 122 -1.27 15.97 -1.64
C LYS A 122 -2.48 16.25 -2.53
N PRO A 123 -3.70 16.31 -1.95
CA PRO A 123 -4.87 16.84 -2.63
C PRO A 123 -4.56 18.19 -3.28
N SER A 124 -4.87 18.30 -4.57
CA SER A 124 -4.64 19.51 -5.36
C SER A 124 -5.90 19.96 -6.09
N ALA A 125 -5.86 21.15 -6.71
CA ALA A 125 -6.96 21.64 -7.55
C ALA A 125 -7.30 20.66 -8.69
N LYS A 126 -6.33 19.84 -9.14
CA LYS A 126 -6.55 18.80 -10.16
C LYS A 126 -7.49 17.70 -9.66
N PHE A 127 -7.46 17.37 -8.38
CA PHE A 127 -8.39 16.40 -7.80
C PHE A 127 -9.80 16.94 -7.70
N HIS A 128 -9.96 18.24 -7.39
CA HIS A 128 -11.28 18.88 -7.43
C HIS A 128 -11.84 18.84 -8.86
N HIS A 129 -11.01 19.14 -9.86
CA HIS A 129 -11.41 19.04 -11.27
C HIS A 129 -11.85 17.61 -11.65
N PHE A 130 -11.15 16.58 -11.17
CA PHE A 130 -11.58 15.18 -11.36
C PHE A 130 -12.96 14.91 -10.73
N VAL A 131 -13.21 15.39 -9.51
CA VAL A 131 -14.51 15.26 -8.83
C VAL A 131 -15.59 15.97 -9.63
N ASP A 132 -15.33 17.19 -10.10
CA ASP A 132 -16.29 17.96 -10.91
C ASP A 132 -16.64 17.22 -12.21
N MET A 133 -15.64 16.67 -12.91
CA MET A 133 -15.88 15.85 -14.12
C MET A 133 -16.75 14.63 -13.82
N CYS A 134 -16.51 13.94 -12.69
CA CYS A 134 -17.32 12.80 -12.29
C CYS A 134 -18.78 13.19 -12.03
N CYS A 135 -19.00 14.29 -11.29
CA CYS A 135 -20.32 14.79 -10.97
C CYS A 135 -21.08 15.25 -12.23
N GLN A 136 -20.41 15.97 -13.13
CA GLN A 136 -20.98 16.39 -14.41
C GLN A 136 -21.36 15.19 -15.27
N ALA A 137 -20.45 14.23 -15.45
CA ALA A 137 -20.72 13.01 -16.21
C ALA A 137 -21.88 12.19 -15.60
N PHE A 138 -21.96 12.11 -14.28
CA PHE A 138 -23.05 11.44 -13.58
C PHE A 138 -24.41 12.11 -13.87
N ASN A 139 -24.50 13.43 -13.75
CA ASN A 139 -25.74 14.17 -14.04
C ASN A 139 -26.14 14.09 -15.52
N ILE A 140 -25.17 14.14 -16.44
CA ILE A 140 -25.45 13.93 -17.87
C ILE A 140 -26.11 12.56 -18.12
N ILE A 141 -25.59 11.49 -17.50
CA ILE A 141 -26.18 10.15 -17.65
C ILE A 141 -27.55 10.08 -16.96
N ARG A 142 -27.73 10.71 -15.79
CA ARG A 142 -29.03 10.79 -15.09
C ARG A 142 -30.11 11.44 -15.94
N ASN A 143 -29.79 12.56 -16.59
CA ASN A 143 -30.71 13.27 -17.49
C ASN A 143 -31.09 12.42 -18.72
N ASN A 144 -30.24 11.46 -19.09
CA ASN A 144 -30.48 10.49 -20.15
C ASN A 144 -30.87 9.09 -19.62
N GLY A 145 -31.21 8.97 -18.33
CA GLY A 145 -31.39 7.69 -17.65
C GLY A 145 -32.50 6.83 -18.25
N ASN A 146 -33.56 7.43 -18.77
CA ASN A 146 -34.67 6.71 -19.43
C ASN A 146 -34.20 5.92 -20.65
N LEU A 147 -33.27 6.46 -21.44
CA LEU A 147 -32.69 5.74 -22.58
C LEU A 147 -31.96 4.48 -22.10
N LEU A 148 -31.13 4.62 -21.07
CA LEU A 148 -30.38 3.51 -20.49
C LEU A 148 -31.32 2.43 -19.92
N LEU A 149 -32.36 2.83 -19.18
CA LEU A 149 -33.37 1.93 -18.62
C LEU A 149 -34.13 1.19 -19.72
N ASN A 150 -34.51 1.89 -20.80
CA ASN A 150 -35.19 1.29 -21.94
C ASN A 150 -34.31 0.26 -22.66
N LEU A 151 -33.02 0.55 -22.86
CA LEU A 151 -32.06 -0.40 -23.44
C LEU A 151 -31.94 -1.68 -22.59
N PHE A 152 -31.84 -1.56 -21.26
CA PHE A 152 -31.84 -2.71 -20.36
C PHE A 152 -33.17 -3.48 -20.37
N ALA A 153 -34.30 -2.78 -20.42
CA ALA A 153 -35.63 -3.39 -20.48
C ALA A 153 -35.84 -4.19 -21.77
N LEU A 154 -35.41 -3.65 -22.92
CA LEU A 154 -35.46 -4.34 -24.22
C LEU A 154 -34.53 -5.56 -24.22
N SER A 155 -33.30 -5.41 -23.72
CA SER A 155 -32.34 -6.50 -23.61
C SER A 155 -32.86 -7.65 -22.74
N ARG A 156 -33.56 -7.33 -21.64
CA ARG A 156 -34.26 -8.32 -20.81
C ARG A 156 -35.35 -9.05 -21.61
N ARG A 157 -36.22 -8.32 -22.30
CA ARG A 157 -37.35 -8.89 -23.05
C ARG A 157 -36.92 -9.77 -24.22
N LEU A 158 -35.86 -9.38 -24.93
CA LEU A 158 -35.26 -10.19 -26.00
C LEU A 158 -34.67 -11.49 -25.46
N LYS A 159 -34.08 -11.45 -24.26
CA LYS A 159 -33.51 -12.63 -23.60
C LYS A 159 -34.59 -13.58 -23.09
N GLU A 160 -35.63 -13.08 -22.42
CA GLU A 160 -36.78 -13.89 -21.96
C GLU A 160 -37.45 -14.64 -23.11
N ARG A 161 -37.49 -14.05 -24.31
CA ARG A 161 -38.01 -14.69 -25.52
C ARG A 161 -37.07 -15.73 -26.14
N LYS A 162 -35.75 -15.60 -25.98
CA LYS A 162 -34.75 -16.53 -26.55
C LYS A 162 -34.28 -17.62 -25.58
N MET A 163 -34.49 -17.47 -24.26
CA MET A 163 -33.94 -18.32 -23.22
C MET A 163 -35.04 -18.98 -22.35
N ALA A 164 -35.81 -19.90 -22.93
CA ALA A 164 -36.47 -20.95 -22.15
C ALA A 164 -35.48 -22.03 -21.65
N SER A 165 -34.17 -21.96 -22.01
CA SER A 165 -33.21 -23.03 -21.70
C SER A 165 -31.74 -22.64 -21.43
N SER A 166 -31.34 -21.35 -21.35
CA SER A 166 -29.97 -21.02 -20.92
C SER A 166 -29.93 -19.84 -19.95
N GLY A 167 -29.34 -20.05 -18.78
CA GLY A 167 -29.27 -19.06 -17.71
C GLY A 167 -27.98 -18.26 -17.76
N ILE A 168 -28.05 -16.97 -18.11
CA ILE A 168 -27.05 -16.00 -17.63
C ILE A 168 -27.63 -15.38 -16.34
N PRO A 169 -27.05 -15.64 -15.15
CA PRO A 169 -27.43 -15.00 -13.90
C PRO A 169 -27.33 -13.46 -14.02
N GLY A 170 -28.26 -12.70 -13.42
CA GLY A 170 -28.07 -11.26 -13.16
C GLY A 170 -28.97 -10.25 -13.87
N MET A 171 -29.72 -10.67 -14.88
CA MET A 171 -30.59 -9.72 -15.61
C MET A 171 -31.95 -9.45 -14.92
N ARG A 172 -32.35 -10.27 -13.92
CA ARG A 172 -33.68 -10.15 -13.27
C ARG A 172 -33.86 -8.83 -12.52
N ASN A 173 -32.80 -8.33 -11.88
CA ASN A 173 -32.82 -7.11 -11.07
C ASN A 173 -32.05 -5.93 -11.71
N ALA A 174 -31.63 -6.07 -12.97
CA ALA A 174 -30.77 -5.14 -13.68
C ALA A 174 -31.34 -3.72 -13.77
N VAL A 175 -32.58 -3.63 -14.24
CA VAL A 175 -33.31 -2.36 -14.43
C VAL A 175 -33.48 -1.67 -13.09
N SER A 176 -33.91 -2.40 -12.05
CA SER A 176 -34.08 -1.88 -10.70
C SER A 176 -32.77 -1.48 -10.02
N TYR A 177 -31.65 -2.11 -10.38
CA TYR A 177 -30.33 -1.68 -9.92
C TYR A 177 -29.96 -0.35 -10.57
N VAL A 178 -29.96 -0.26 -11.91
CA VAL A 178 -29.60 0.95 -12.65
C VAL A 178 -30.50 2.12 -12.24
N GLN A 179 -31.81 1.89 -12.13
CA GLN A 179 -32.76 2.92 -11.69
C GLN A 179 -32.42 3.47 -10.30
N ARG A 180 -32.02 2.61 -9.35
CA ARG A 180 -31.59 3.07 -8.02
C ARG A 180 -30.24 3.79 -8.08
N SER A 181 -29.29 3.30 -8.86
CA SER A 181 -27.97 3.92 -9.02
C SER A 181 -28.03 5.30 -9.66
N LEU A 182 -29.06 5.61 -10.45
CA LEU A 182 -29.30 6.94 -11.01
C LEU A 182 -29.85 7.95 -9.99
N LEU A 183 -30.27 7.51 -8.79
CA LEU A 183 -30.76 8.37 -7.70
C LEU A 183 -31.86 9.37 -8.15
N PRO A 184 -32.98 8.90 -8.73
CA PRO A 184 -33.95 9.73 -9.47
C PRO A 184 -34.71 10.76 -8.63
N GLY A 185 -34.69 10.64 -7.31
CA GLY A 185 -35.35 11.58 -6.39
C GLY A 185 -34.49 12.77 -5.97
N LEU A 186 -33.22 12.82 -6.38
CA LEU A 186 -32.30 13.91 -6.03
C LEU A 186 -32.25 14.97 -7.13
N SER A 187 -32.05 16.23 -6.76
CA SER A 187 -31.64 17.30 -7.68
C SER A 187 -30.22 17.08 -8.22
N GLU A 188 -29.81 17.87 -9.22
CA GLU A 188 -28.45 17.78 -9.78
C GLU A 188 -27.36 18.08 -8.74
N ASP A 189 -27.60 19.06 -7.86
CA ASP A 189 -26.66 19.45 -6.80
C ASP A 189 -26.56 18.38 -5.70
N GLU A 190 -27.69 17.83 -5.26
CA GLU A 190 -27.73 16.74 -4.27
C GLU A 190 -27.07 15.47 -4.81
N ALA A 191 -27.30 15.16 -6.09
CA ALA A 191 -26.68 14.04 -6.78
C ALA A 191 -25.17 14.19 -6.89
N ALA A 192 -24.68 15.39 -7.24
CA ALA A 192 -23.27 15.71 -7.29
C ALA A 192 -22.62 15.59 -5.90
N ALA A 193 -23.27 16.11 -4.85
CA ALA A 193 -22.79 15.99 -3.48
C ALA A 193 -22.70 14.53 -3.02
N GLU A 194 -23.70 13.71 -3.33
CA GLU A 194 -23.69 12.29 -3.00
C GLU A 194 -22.60 11.52 -3.78
N PHE A 195 -22.38 11.85 -5.06
CA PHE A 195 -21.31 11.26 -5.84
C PHE A 195 -19.92 11.65 -5.33
N ALA A 196 -19.72 12.92 -4.97
CA ALA A 196 -18.48 13.38 -4.33
C ALA A 196 -18.21 12.65 -3.00
N ARG A 197 -19.25 12.41 -2.19
CA ARG A 197 -19.15 11.60 -0.97
C ARG A 197 -18.73 10.16 -1.25
N MET A 198 -19.25 9.56 -2.32
CA MET A 198 -18.84 8.22 -2.78
C MET A 198 -17.37 8.17 -3.23
N ILE A 199 -16.86 9.22 -3.87
CA ILE A 199 -15.42 9.36 -4.20
C ILE A 199 -14.58 9.37 -2.92
N GLN A 200 -14.94 10.20 -1.93
CA GLN A 200 -14.21 10.29 -0.66
C GLN A 200 -14.22 8.95 0.11
N SER A 201 -15.37 8.27 0.13
CA SER A 201 -15.49 6.93 0.73
C SER A 201 -14.59 5.89 0.03
N SER A 202 -14.53 5.96 -1.31
CA SER A 202 -13.69 5.03 -2.10
C SER A 202 -12.20 5.25 -1.85
N LEU A 203 -11.73 6.50 -1.73
CA LEU A 203 -10.35 6.84 -1.36
C LEU A 203 -9.98 6.39 0.06
N GLY A 204 -10.92 6.52 1.01
CA GLY A 204 -10.72 6.09 2.39
C GLY A 204 -10.68 4.57 2.57
N SER A 205 -11.15 3.82 1.57
CA SER A 205 -11.30 2.37 1.66
C SER A 205 -10.05 1.62 1.21
N ARG A 206 -9.33 1.06 2.19
CA ARG A 206 -8.21 0.14 1.95
C ARG A 206 -8.66 -1.26 1.51
N PHE A 207 -9.97 -1.52 1.41
CA PHE A 207 -10.51 -2.78 0.89
C PHE A 207 -10.10 -3.02 -0.57
N THR A 208 -10.04 -1.97 -1.38
CA THR A 208 -9.68 -2.05 -2.80
C THR A 208 -8.22 -2.47 -3.02
N GLN A 209 -7.29 -1.84 -2.30
CA GLN A 209 -5.86 -2.21 -2.35
C GLN A 209 -5.60 -3.62 -1.81
N ILE A 210 -6.33 -4.01 -0.76
CA ILE A 210 -6.28 -5.37 -0.21
C ILE A 210 -6.82 -6.38 -1.23
N ASN A 211 -7.93 -6.06 -1.90
CA ASN A 211 -8.49 -6.90 -2.96
C ASN A 211 -7.48 -7.05 -4.11
N PHE A 212 -6.86 -5.96 -4.56
CA PHE A 212 -5.83 -5.97 -5.61
C PHE A 212 -4.64 -6.83 -5.23
N PHE A 213 -4.19 -6.75 -3.98
CA PHE A 213 -3.14 -7.62 -3.46
C PHE A 213 -3.54 -9.10 -3.44
N PHE A 214 -4.77 -9.43 -3.02
CA PHE A 214 -5.27 -10.81 -3.06
C PHE A 214 -5.41 -11.33 -4.49
N HIS A 215 -5.83 -10.49 -5.45
CA HIS A 215 -5.85 -10.87 -6.86
C HIS A 215 -4.43 -11.05 -7.43
N ASN A 216 -3.48 -10.18 -7.06
CA ASN A 216 -2.07 -10.37 -7.41
C ASN A 216 -1.53 -11.73 -6.95
N LEU A 217 -1.86 -12.10 -5.72
CA LEU A 217 -1.49 -13.36 -5.08
C LEU A 217 -2.21 -14.56 -5.70
N ALA A 218 -3.50 -14.43 -6.02
CA ALA A 218 -4.26 -15.47 -6.69
C ALA A 218 -3.76 -15.74 -8.12
N GLN A 219 -3.41 -14.69 -8.89
CA GLN A 219 -2.87 -14.87 -10.25
C GLN A 219 -1.45 -15.48 -10.25
N LEU A 220 -0.65 -15.24 -9.21
CA LEU A 220 0.61 -15.97 -9.00
C LEU A 220 0.38 -17.47 -8.74
N ARG A 221 -0.80 -17.85 -8.22
CA ARG A 221 -1.20 -19.25 -7.99
C ARG A 221 -1.68 -19.94 -9.27
N PHE A 222 -2.13 -19.20 -10.29
CA PHE A 222 -2.66 -19.74 -11.55
C PHE A 222 -1.72 -19.59 -12.76
N SER A 223 -0.75 -18.69 -12.69
CA SER A 223 0.35 -18.61 -13.67
C SER A 223 1.37 -19.68 -13.28
N GLY A 224 1.32 -20.83 -13.95
CA GLY A 224 2.13 -22.00 -13.63
C GLY A 224 3.62 -21.72 -13.54
N ASP A 225 4.12 -21.71 -12.31
CA ASP A 225 5.36 -22.40 -11.99
C ASP A 225 5.16 -23.12 -10.65
N ASN A 226 5.05 -24.43 -10.74
CA ASN A 226 4.89 -25.33 -9.59
C ASN A 226 6.15 -25.20 -8.73
N SER A 227 6.10 -24.37 -7.68
CA SER A 227 6.84 -24.46 -6.40
C SER A 227 6.88 -23.12 -5.62
N GLY A 228 6.57 -21.98 -6.24
CA GLY A 228 6.87 -20.65 -5.63
C GLY A 228 5.76 -20.02 -4.76
N GLY A 229 4.51 -20.48 -4.86
CA GLY A 229 3.35 -19.83 -4.23
C GLY A 229 3.15 -20.11 -2.74
N GLU A 230 3.88 -21.07 -2.17
CA GLU A 230 3.78 -21.46 -0.75
C GLU A 230 4.87 -20.84 0.14
N LEU A 231 5.91 -20.26 -0.46
CA LEU A 231 7.13 -19.83 0.23
C LEU A 231 7.00 -18.42 0.79
N LEU A 232 7.39 -18.21 2.05
CA LEU A 232 7.50 -16.88 2.69
C LEU A 232 8.49 -15.99 1.93
N SER A 233 8.18 -14.70 1.75
CA SER A 233 8.95 -13.77 0.91
C SER A 233 10.41 -13.59 1.35
N PHE A 234 10.69 -13.94 2.60
CA PHE A 234 11.99 -13.85 3.24
C PHE A 234 12.69 -15.21 3.42
N ILE A 235 12.08 -16.32 2.95
CA ILE A 235 12.64 -17.68 3.05
C ILE A 235 12.41 -18.44 1.73
N PRO A 236 13.47 -18.71 0.94
CA PRO A 236 13.35 -19.33 -0.38
C PRO A 236 13.19 -20.86 -0.35
N LYS A 237 13.11 -21.47 0.84
CA LYS A 237 13.01 -22.93 1.04
C LYS A 237 11.84 -23.26 1.97
N THR A 238 11.25 -24.44 1.77
CA THR A 238 10.22 -24.99 2.65
C THR A 238 10.87 -25.87 3.71
N TYR A 239 10.42 -25.74 4.94
CA TYR A 239 10.81 -26.59 6.07
C TYR A 239 9.59 -27.29 6.64
N THR A 240 9.78 -28.51 7.13
CA THR A 240 8.68 -29.37 7.57
C THR A 240 8.91 -29.92 8.97
N MET A 241 7.84 -30.40 9.60
CA MET A 241 7.90 -31.06 10.91
C MET A 241 8.88 -32.24 10.93
N GLN A 242 8.95 -33.02 9.85
CA GLN A 242 9.84 -34.18 9.77
C GLN A 242 11.31 -33.76 9.75
N SER A 243 11.62 -32.65 9.08
CA SER A 243 13.01 -32.16 8.97
C SER A 243 13.52 -31.45 10.23
N GLU A 244 12.64 -30.87 11.03
CA GLU A 244 13.03 -30.01 12.15
C GLU A 244 12.51 -30.42 13.54
N GLY A 245 11.72 -31.49 13.62
CA GLY A 245 11.09 -31.96 14.85
C GLY A 245 9.87 -31.13 15.29
N ARG A 246 8.97 -31.75 16.07
CA ARG A 246 7.70 -31.12 16.46
C ARG A 246 7.93 -29.86 17.32
N ILE A 247 7.23 -28.76 17.01
CA ILE A 247 7.26 -27.54 17.82
C ILE A 247 6.43 -27.78 19.09
N LYS A 248 7.04 -27.66 20.26
CA LYS A 248 6.35 -27.76 21.56
C LYS A 248 5.70 -26.45 21.95
N SER A 249 6.44 -25.34 21.81
CA SER A 249 5.94 -24.03 22.21
C SER A 249 6.64 -22.91 21.45
N VAL A 250 5.92 -21.81 21.21
CA VAL A 250 6.47 -20.55 20.72
C VAL A 250 5.97 -19.43 21.62
N LYS A 251 6.90 -18.62 22.13
CA LYS A 251 6.59 -17.46 22.99
C LYS A 251 7.32 -16.21 22.51
N VAL A 252 6.70 -15.05 22.64
CA VAL A 252 7.40 -13.78 22.39
C VAL A 252 8.27 -13.46 23.59
N TYR A 253 9.60 -13.54 23.40
CA TYR A 253 10.57 -13.23 24.45
C TYR A 253 10.70 -11.71 24.66
N GLY A 254 10.63 -10.93 23.57
CA GLY A 254 10.71 -9.48 23.64
C GLY A 254 10.71 -8.83 22.27
N TYR A 255 11.13 -7.57 22.21
CA TYR A 255 11.35 -6.86 20.94
C TYR A 255 12.55 -5.92 21.06
N GLN A 256 13.24 -5.70 19.94
CA GLN A 256 14.38 -4.79 19.84
C GLN A 256 14.10 -3.70 18.82
N LYS A 257 14.67 -2.53 19.08
CA LYS A 257 14.66 -1.41 18.14
C LYS A 257 15.93 -1.43 17.31
N ARG A 258 15.79 -1.39 15.97
CA ARG A 258 16.88 -1.45 14.99
C ARG A 258 16.82 -0.29 13.99
N TYR A 259 17.89 -0.15 13.21
CA TYR A 259 18.07 0.90 12.22
C TYR A 259 18.80 0.34 11.00
N ASP A 260 18.15 0.28 9.84
CA ASP A 260 18.76 -0.07 8.56
C ASP A 260 17.80 0.17 7.38
N PRO A 261 18.00 1.14 6.46
CA PRO A 261 18.53 2.50 6.67
C PRO A 261 17.61 3.39 7.54
N GLU A 262 16.40 2.90 7.85
CA GLU A 262 15.40 3.56 8.68
C GLU A 262 15.16 2.81 9.99
N LYS A 263 14.50 3.47 10.97
CA LYS A 263 14.14 2.87 12.25
C LYS A 263 13.09 1.77 12.06
N TYR A 264 13.27 0.59 12.66
CA TYR A 264 12.25 -0.46 12.74
C TYR A 264 12.28 -1.23 14.07
N TYR A 265 11.25 -2.03 14.33
CA TYR A 265 11.19 -2.94 15.48
C TYR A 265 11.15 -4.39 15.01
N ILE A 266 11.90 -5.24 15.68
CA ILE A 266 11.94 -6.68 15.45
C ILE A 266 11.53 -7.40 16.75
N TYR A 267 10.82 -8.51 16.63
CA TYR A 267 10.31 -9.31 17.74
C TYR A 267 11.15 -10.56 17.89
N ILE A 268 11.50 -10.87 19.14
CA ILE A 268 12.28 -12.05 19.51
C ILE A 268 11.30 -13.14 19.92
N LEU A 269 11.38 -14.27 19.25
CA LEU A 269 10.61 -15.47 19.54
C LEU A 269 11.50 -16.49 20.21
N LYS A 270 11.00 -17.13 21.27
CA LYS A 270 11.60 -18.33 21.86
C LYS A 270 10.82 -19.53 21.32
N VAL A 271 11.49 -20.43 20.60
CA VAL A 271 10.92 -21.63 20.00
C VAL A 271 11.52 -22.87 20.67
N GLU A 272 10.65 -23.74 21.19
CA GLU A 272 11.03 -25.01 21.81
C GLU A 272 10.54 -26.16 20.92
N ARG A 273 11.42 -27.11 20.59
CA ARG A 273 11.13 -28.27 19.72
C ARG A 273 11.37 -29.59 20.46
N GLU A 274 10.74 -30.67 20.03
CA GLU A 274 10.91 -32.00 20.64
C GLU A 274 12.32 -32.57 20.48
N ALA A 275 12.93 -32.36 19.32
CA ALA A 275 14.24 -32.92 18.98
C ALA A 275 15.43 -32.10 19.50
N GLN A 276 15.20 -30.97 20.21
CA GLN A 276 16.26 -30.08 20.69
C GLN A 276 16.06 -29.74 22.17
N PRO A 277 17.08 -29.91 23.03
CA PRO A 277 16.98 -29.60 24.46
C PRO A 277 16.96 -28.10 24.73
N ASP A 278 17.68 -27.32 23.93
CA ASP A 278 17.80 -25.87 24.09
C ASP A 278 16.80 -25.10 23.21
N PRO A 279 16.18 -24.04 23.73
CA PRO A 279 15.28 -23.20 22.95
C PRO A 279 16.06 -22.34 21.94
N VAL A 280 15.49 -22.19 20.75
CA VAL A 280 16.05 -21.35 19.69
C VAL A 280 15.38 -19.98 19.72
N TYR A 281 16.18 -18.91 19.57
CA TYR A 281 15.69 -17.55 19.49
C TYR A 281 15.64 -17.06 18.04
N LEU A 282 14.48 -16.59 17.59
CA LEU A 282 14.26 -16.11 16.22
C LEU A 282 13.86 -14.63 16.22
N PHE A 283 14.30 -13.90 15.19
CA PHE A 283 14.01 -12.50 15.02
C PHE A 283 13.10 -12.30 13.81
N ARG A 284 11.89 -11.76 14.06
CA ARG A 284 10.88 -11.53 13.03
C ARG A 284 10.28 -10.14 13.14
N SER A 285 10.07 -9.49 12.01
CA SER A 285 9.38 -8.20 11.93
C SER A 285 7.87 -8.39 11.97
N TYR A 286 7.14 -7.35 12.38
CA TYR A 286 5.66 -7.39 12.35
C TYR A 286 5.10 -7.68 10.94
N LYS A 287 5.80 -7.21 9.90
CA LYS A 287 5.41 -7.45 8.50
C LYS A 287 5.47 -8.93 8.13
N GLU A 288 6.48 -9.65 8.62
CA GLU A 288 6.63 -11.09 8.39
C GLU A 288 5.50 -11.88 9.10
N PHE A 289 5.09 -11.47 10.30
CA PHE A 289 3.92 -12.08 10.96
C PHE A 289 2.62 -11.82 10.18
N CYS A 290 2.42 -10.62 9.65
CA CYS A 290 1.28 -10.34 8.79
C CYS A 290 1.30 -11.20 7.52
N GLU A 291 2.47 -11.45 6.93
CA GLU A 291 2.61 -12.35 5.79
C GLU A 291 2.21 -13.79 6.14
N LEU A 292 2.66 -14.30 7.28
CA LEU A 292 2.26 -15.62 7.78
C LEU A 292 0.74 -15.70 8.00
N ASP A 293 0.16 -14.72 8.69
CA ASP A 293 -1.29 -14.62 8.95
C ASP A 293 -2.11 -14.62 7.65
N GLN A 294 -1.62 -13.92 6.62
CA GLN A 294 -2.24 -13.88 5.29
C GLN A 294 -2.15 -15.22 4.57
N LYS A 295 -0.98 -15.87 4.56
CA LYS A 295 -0.80 -17.16 3.88
C LYS A 295 -1.54 -18.30 4.57
N LEU A 296 -1.62 -18.29 5.90
CA LEU A 296 -2.47 -19.22 6.65
C LEU A 296 -3.95 -19.05 6.28
N CYS A 297 -4.42 -17.81 6.14
CA CYS A 297 -5.78 -17.53 5.69
C CYS A 297 -6.05 -18.03 4.27
N ALA A 298 -5.07 -17.87 3.37
CA ALA A 298 -5.19 -18.32 1.99
C ALA A 298 -5.17 -19.85 1.85
N ARG A 299 -4.37 -20.53 2.68
CA ARG A 299 -4.25 -21.99 2.70
C ARG A 299 -5.41 -22.66 3.45
N PHE A 300 -5.91 -22.01 4.51
CA PHE A 300 -6.96 -22.55 5.38
C PHE A 300 -8.09 -21.53 5.61
N PRO A 301 -8.92 -21.25 4.59
CA PRO A 301 -9.89 -20.14 4.61
C PRO A 301 -11.05 -20.32 5.60
N LEU A 302 -11.32 -21.54 6.05
CA LEU A 302 -12.39 -21.85 7.00
C LEU A 302 -11.95 -21.74 8.48
N VAL A 303 -10.67 -21.46 8.72
CA VAL A 303 -10.10 -21.45 10.06
C VAL A 303 -10.38 -20.13 10.77
N LYS A 304 -10.92 -20.22 11.99
CA LYS A 304 -11.09 -19.08 12.90
C LYS A 304 -9.85 -18.93 13.77
N CYS A 305 -8.86 -18.18 13.28
CA CYS A 305 -7.65 -17.81 14.03
C CYS A 305 -7.68 -16.33 14.41
N TYR A 306 -7.08 -15.95 15.53
CA TYR A 306 -6.81 -14.55 15.85
C TYR A 306 -6.06 -13.88 14.69
N ARG A 307 -6.46 -12.67 14.30
CA ARG A 307 -5.96 -11.98 13.11
C ARG A 307 -5.08 -10.80 13.48
N LEU A 308 -3.97 -10.63 12.75
CA LEU A 308 -3.06 -9.51 12.98
C LEU A 308 -3.52 -8.28 12.17
N SER A 309 -3.62 -7.13 12.84
CA SER A 309 -3.97 -5.88 12.15
C SER A 309 -2.77 -5.33 11.39
N SER A 310 -2.86 -5.25 10.06
CA SER A 310 -1.82 -4.62 9.22
C SER A 310 -1.78 -3.09 9.34
N TYR A 311 -2.62 -2.47 10.17
CA TYR A 311 -2.85 -1.03 10.19
C TYR A 311 -2.35 -0.41 11.48
N HIS A 312 -1.51 0.61 11.33
CA HIS A 312 -1.32 1.63 12.35
C HIS A 312 -1.38 2.99 11.64
N VAL A 313 -2.34 3.82 12.03
CA VAL A 313 -2.41 5.23 11.63
C VAL A 313 -1.46 5.99 12.57
N GLY A 314 -0.45 6.66 12.01
CA GLY A 314 0.58 7.38 12.77
C GLY A 314 2.00 6.78 12.66
N ARG A 315 2.93 7.26 13.48
CA ARG A 315 4.35 6.84 13.46
C ARG A 315 4.48 5.36 13.83
N SER A 316 4.66 4.48 12.83
CA SER A 316 4.80 3.02 13.02
C SER A 316 6.04 2.60 13.84
N ASN A 317 7.00 3.50 13.96
CA ASN A 317 8.26 3.28 14.64
C ASN A 317 8.23 3.96 16.01
N ILE A 318 7.26 3.66 16.87
CA ILE A 318 7.24 4.15 18.27
C ILE A 318 7.06 2.98 19.24
N LYS A 319 7.58 3.13 20.46
CA LYS A 319 7.61 2.05 21.46
C LYS A 319 6.21 1.55 21.81
N GLN A 320 5.22 2.45 21.91
CA GLN A 320 3.83 2.11 22.20
C GLN A 320 3.23 1.17 21.14
N VAL A 321 3.49 1.45 19.86
CA VAL A 321 3.05 0.60 18.74
C VAL A 321 3.75 -0.76 18.79
N ALA A 322 5.04 -0.79 19.14
CA ALA A 322 5.79 -2.04 19.27
C ALA A 322 5.22 -2.93 20.38
N GLU A 323 4.86 -2.36 21.53
CA GLU A 323 4.24 -3.08 22.66
C GLU A 323 2.85 -3.60 22.32
N LYS A 324 1.99 -2.78 21.69
CA LYS A 324 0.66 -3.23 21.24
C LYS A 324 0.77 -4.44 20.30
N ARG A 325 1.65 -4.34 19.31
CA ARG A 325 1.92 -5.42 18.35
C ARG A 325 2.49 -6.66 19.01
N ARG A 326 3.30 -6.53 20.08
CA ARG A 326 3.75 -7.68 20.88
C ARG A 326 2.56 -8.44 21.45
N SER A 327 1.62 -7.74 22.08
CA SER A 327 0.40 -8.36 22.62
C SER A 327 -0.52 -8.95 21.54
N ASP A 328 -0.52 -8.38 20.34
CA ASP A 328 -1.23 -8.95 19.18
C ASP A 328 -0.56 -10.24 18.67
N ILE A 329 0.79 -10.26 18.59
CA ILE A 329 1.56 -11.45 18.21
C ILE A 329 1.37 -12.56 19.23
N GLU A 330 1.39 -12.27 20.53
CA GLU A 330 1.17 -13.28 21.58
C GLU A 330 -0.20 -13.94 21.46
N ARG A 331 -1.26 -13.17 21.18
CA ARG A 331 -2.61 -13.71 20.93
C ARG A 331 -2.68 -14.51 19.62
N PHE A 332 -2.03 -14.03 18.57
CA PHE A 332 -1.92 -14.74 17.29
C PHE A 332 -1.27 -16.11 17.47
N LEU A 333 -0.09 -16.16 18.11
CA LEU A 333 0.66 -17.40 18.32
C LEU A 333 -0.11 -18.40 19.19
N LYS A 334 -0.75 -17.92 20.28
CA LYS A 334 -1.58 -18.76 21.12
C LYS A 334 -2.75 -19.36 20.34
N SER A 335 -3.40 -18.56 19.48
CA SER A 335 -4.49 -19.02 18.63
C SER A 335 -4.03 -19.99 17.56
N LEU A 336 -2.87 -19.77 16.93
CA LEU A 336 -2.32 -20.60 15.86
C LEU A 336 -1.93 -21.98 16.38
N LEU A 337 -1.22 -22.03 17.50
CA LEU A 337 -0.74 -23.29 18.09
C LEU A 337 -1.86 -24.10 18.76
N SER A 338 -3.03 -23.51 19.00
CA SER A 338 -4.22 -24.24 19.48
C SER A 338 -5.09 -24.81 18.37
N LEU A 339 -4.75 -24.59 17.09
CA LEU A 339 -5.47 -25.18 15.96
C LEU A 339 -5.10 -26.66 15.78
N ALA A 340 -5.89 -27.34 14.96
CA ALA A 340 -5.63 -28.72 14.57
C ALA A 340 -4.23 -28.89 13.97
N ASP A 341 -3.65 -30.07 14.16
CA ASP A 341 -2.26 -30.39 13.82
C ASP A 341 -1.94 -30.12 12.36
N GLU A 342 -2.89 -30.34 11.45
CA GLU A 342 -2.70 -30.11 10.02
C GLU A 342 -2.43 -28.63 9.68
N ILE A 343 -2.80 -27.71 10.59
CA ILE A 343 -2.62 -26.27 10.45
C ILE A 343 -1.44 -25.79 11.28
N SER A 344 -1.47 -26.10 12.59
CA SER A 344 -0.44 -25.66 13.55
C SER A 344 0.94 -26.28 13.27
N HIS A 345 0.97 -27.43 12.60
CA HIS A 345 2.18 -28.11 12.16
C HIS A 345 2.34 -28.18 10.62
N SER A 346 1.69 -27.28 9.89
CA SER A 346 1.87 -27.16 8.44
C SER A 346 3.27 -26.66 8.04
N ASP A 347 3.72 -27.01 6.84
CA ASP A 347 5.03 -26.61 6.31
C ASP A 347 5.25 -25.09 6.30
N LEU A 348 4.17 -24.31 6.12
CA LEU A 348 4.22 -22.85 6.19
C LEU A 348 4.60 -22.34 7.59
N VAL A 349 4.08 -22.98 8.64
CA VAL A 349 4.39 -22.64 10.03
C VAL A 349 5.83 -23.00 10.36
N TYR A 350 6.27 -24.18 9.94
CA TYR A 350 7.65 -24.64 10.10
C TYR A 350 8.65 -23.75 9.37
N THR A 351 8.33 -23.38 8.14
CA THR A 351 9.14 -22.44 7.35
C THR A 351 9.28 -21.12 8.08
N PHE A 352 8.21 -20.56 8.65
CA PHE A 352 8.29 -19.29 9.40
C PHE A 352 9.22 -19.36 10.63
N PHE A 353 9.16 -20.48 11.36
CA PHE A 353 9.95 -20.74 12.56
C PHE A 353 11.30 -21.43 12.29
N HIS A 354 11.74 -21.49 11.03
CA HIS A 354 13.10 -21.94 10.68
C HIS A 354 14.15 -20.88 11.06
N PRO A 355 15.27 -21.25 11.70
CA PRO A 355 16.37 -20.31 11.97
C PRO A 355 16.99 -19.74 10.69
N LEU A 356 17.13 -18.42 10.61
CA LEU A 356 17.80 -17.73 9.49
C LEU A 356 19.21 -17.30 9.88
N LEU A 357 20.05 -16.98 8.88
CA LEU A 357 21.42 -16.52 9.12
C LEU A 357 21.48 -15.31 10.06
N ARG A 358 20.52 -14.38 9.94
CA ARG A 358 20.38 -13.22 10.84
C ARG A 358 20.11 -13.63 12.30
N ASP A 359 19.42 -14.75 12.52
CA ASP A 359 19.10 -15.23 13.86
C ASP A 359 20.37 -15.78 14.57
N GLN A 360 21.38 -16.21 13.79
CA GLN A 360 22.67 -16.68 14.30
C GLN A 360 23.67 -15.54 14.52
N GLN A 361 23.65 -14.52 13.66
CA GLN A 361 24.55 -13.36 13.75
C GLN A 361 24.17 -12.39 14.88
N GLU A 362 22.95 -12.48 15.40
CA GLU A 362 22.35 -11.52 16.34
C GLU A 362 22.20 -12.10 17.76
N ALA A 363 23.25 -12.75 18.25
CA ALA A 363 23.25 -13.57 19.48
C ALA A 363 22.91 -12.84 20.79
N ASP A 364 22.90 -11.49 20.83
CA ASP A 364 22.65 -10.75 22.06
C ASP A 364 21.17 -10.37 22.23
N ILE A 365 20.40 -11.31 22.76
CA ILE A 365 18.96 -11.18 23.02
C ILE A 365 18.62 -10.09 24.05
N HIS A 366 19.59 -9.63 24.85
CA HIS A 366 19.39 -8.68 25.95
C HIS A 366 19.52 -7.20 25.54
N VAL A 367 19.93 -6.92 24.30
CA VAL A 367 20.18 -5.55 23.81
C VAL A 367 18.88 -4.83 23.45
N LYS A 368 18.56 -3.74 24.16
CA LYS A 368 17.35 -2.92 23.88
C LYS A 368 17.46 -2.06 22.61
N LYS A 369 18.67 -1.79 22.10
CA LYS A 369 18.95 -0.96 20.91
C LYS A 369 20.22 -1.45 20.19
N PHE A 370 20.09 -1.92 18.95
CA PHE A 370 21.22 -2.34 18.12
C PHE A 370 21.60 -1.23 17.11
N LYS A 371 22.90 -0.93 16.97
CA LYS A 371 23.47 -0.08 15.91
C LYS A 371 24.42 -0.95 15.11
N GLY A 372 24.14 -1.15 13.82
CA GLY A 372 24.96 -2.01 12.95
C GLY A 372 26.42 -1.53 12.91
N SER A 373 27.36 -2.46 13.14
CA SER A 373 28.78 -2.25 12.84
C SER A 373 29.09 -2.91 11.50
N VAL A 374 29.32 -2.10 10.47
CA VAL A 374 30.11 -2.55 9.32
C VAL A 374 31.56 -2.19 9.66
N LYS A 375 32.37 -3.20 9.95
CA LYS A 375 33.83 -3.09 9.98
C LYS A 375 34.36 -3.88 8.80
N GLU A 376 34.73 -3.17 7.74
CA GLU A 376 35.69 -3.66 6.74
C GLU A 376 37.03 -2.93 6.94
N SER A 377 38.08 -3.69 6.68
CA SER A 377 39.43 -3.58 7.21
C SER A 377 40.30 -2.57 6.44
N SER A 378 41.11 -1.76 7.13
CA SER A 378 42.50 -1.44 6.72
C SER A 378 43.25 -0.56 7.74
N ILE A 379 44.33 -1.16 8.27
CA ILE A 379 45.68 -0.60 8.54
C ILE A 379 45.79 0.81 9.16
N SER A 380 46.16 0.88 10.46
CA SER A 380 47.43 1.45 10.96
C SER A 380 47.39 1.76 12.48
N SER A 381 48.58 1.73 13.06
CA SER A 381 49.01 1.61 14.45
C SER A 381 48.67 2.80 15.38
N PRO A 382 48.96 2.70 16.70
CA PRO A 382 48.37 3.56 17.74
C PRO A 382 49.18 4.84 17.94
N ILE A 383 48.51 5.97 18.17
CA ILE A 383 49.14 7.19 18.68
C ILE A 383 48.40 7.60 19.95
N MET A 384 49.08 7.45 21.08
CA MET A 384 48.81 8.24 22.27
C MET A 384 49.37 9.65 22.04
N SER A 385 48.51 10.66 22.09
CA SER A 385 48.92 12.02 22.44
C SER A 385 47.73 12.80 22.99
N ASN A 386 47.86 13.22 24.25
CA ASN A 386 47.07 14.25 24.90
C ASN A 386 47.01 15.54 24.05
N GLY A 387 45.83 16.18 23.99
CA GLY A 387 45.72 17.58 23.56
C GLY A 387 44.44 17.90 22.79
N GLY A 388 43.57 18.74 23.38
CA GLY A 388 42.61 19.58 22.64
C GLY A 388 41.44 18.86 21.95
N ARG A 389 40.46 18.38 22.72
CA ARG A 389 39.21 17.83 22.21
C ARG A 389 38.36 18.96 21.56
N LEU A 390 38.48 19.17 20.25
CA LEU A 390 37.52 19.98 19.48
C LEU A 390 36.14 19.32 19.62
N ARG A 391 35.30 19.91 20.48
CA ARG A 391 34.00 19.32 20.88
C ARG A 391 32.84 19.65 19.94
N GLY A 392 33.06 20.37 18.84
CA GLY A 392 32.00 20.76 17.91
C GLY A 392 31.80 19.78 16.75
N GLN A 393 30.55 19.43 16.42
CA GLN A 393 30.21 18.70 15.20
C GLN A 393 29.14 19.47 14.42
N LEU A 394 29.39 19.72 13.14
CA LEU A 394 28.51 20.44 12.23
C LEU A 394 28.25 19.56 10.99
N LYS A 395 26.98 19.33 10.66
CA LYS A 395 26.59 18.68 9.40
C LYS A 395 25.92 19.70 8.50
N LEU A 396 26.54 19.94 7.35
CA LEU A 396 26.09 20.91 6.35
C LEU A 396 25.71 20.22 5.04
N SER A 397 24.82 20.87 4.31
CA SER A 397 24.63 20.70 2.88
C SER A 397 25.01 22.01 2.22
N ILE A 398 25.86 21.94 1.19
CA ILE A 398 26.30 23.10 0.42
C ILE A 398 25.94 22.82 -1.03
N SER A 399 25.18 23.73 -1.64
CA SER A 399 24.86 23.67 -3.05
C SER A 399 25.03 25.04 -3.68
N TYR A 400 25.62 25.06 -4.88
CA TYR A 400 25.74 26.27 -5.68
C TYR A 400 24.96 26.08 -6.97
N ALA A 401 23.93 26.90 -7.18
CA ALA A 401 23.12 26.83 -8.38
C ALA A 401 22.59 28.21 -8.75
N ARG A 402 22.59 28.53 -10.05
CA ARG A 402 22.09 29.80 -10.63
C ARG A 402 22.69 31.06 -9.98
N GLY A 403 24.00 31.06 -9.76
CA GLY A 403 24.71 32.20 -9.19
C GLY A 403 24.61 32.33 -7.66
N ALA A 404 23.80 31.49 -7.00
CA ALA A 404 23.55 31.56 -5.56
C ALA A 404 24.14 30.36 -4.82
N LEU A 405 24.92 30.64 -3.76
CA LEU A 405 25.45 29.63 -2.83
C LEU A 405 24.49 29.44 -1.67
N SER A 406 23.88 28.25 -1.59
CA SER A 406 23.01 27.85 -0.49
C SER A 406 23.74 26.91 0.45
N ILE A 407 23.96 27.36 1.68
CA ILE A 407 24.56 26.56 2.76
C ILE A 407 23.48 26.30 3.80
N MET A 408 23.11 25.03 3.97
CA MET A 408 22.13 24.59 4.96
C MET A 408 22.80 23.84 6.10
N VAL A 409 22.61 24.32 7.32
CA VAL A 409 23.08 23.65 8.54
C VAL A 409 22.03 22.66 9.04
N HIS A 410 22.27 21.35 8.88
CA HIS A 410 21.35 20.31 9.32
C HIS A 410 21.44 20.03 10.82
N HIS A 411 22.66 20.04 11.36
CA HIS A 411 22.88 19.72 12.77
C HIS A 411 24.16 20.38 13.28
N ALA A 412 24.07 21.04 14.43
CA ALA A 412 25.19 21.66 15.12
C ALA A 412 25.19 21.17 16.57
N ARG A 413 26.28 20.55 17.01
CA ARG A 413 26.42 20.03 18.39
C ARG A 413 27.71 20.52 19.01
N SER A 414 27.62 21.02 20.24
CA SER A 414 28.79 21.32 21.09
C SER A 414 29.80 22.32 20.47
N LEU A 415 29.30 23.26 19.66
CA LEU A 415 30.07 24.42 19.17
C LEU A 415 30.19 25.47 20.28
N PRO A 416 31.39 26.04 20.52
CA PRO A 416 31.56 27.11 21.49
C PRO A 416 30.83 28.38 21.04
N LEU A 417 30.09 29.02 21.96
CA LEU A 417 29.54 30.36 21.72
C LEU A 417 30.69 31.37 21.72
N ILE A 418 30.93 32.04 20.60
CA ILE A 418 31.82 33.20 20.56
C ILE A 418 31.05 34.38 21.17
N LEU A 419 31.32 34.67 22.44
CA LEU A 419 30.87 35.89 23.10
C LEU A 419 31.80 37.03 22.67
N GLN A 420 31.39 37.83 21.68
CA GLN A 420 31.86 39.21 21.63
C GLN A 420 30.71 40.19 21.38
N LYS A 421 30.42 40.93 22.46
CA LYS A 421 29.92 42.30 22.43
C LYS A 421 30.77 43.11 21.43
N GLN A 422 30.19 43.56 20.34
CA GLN A 422 30.28 44.97 19.92
C GLN A 422 29.02 45.33 19.15
N ARG A 423 28.14 46.05 19.84
CA ARG A 423 27.03 46.81 19.28
C ARG A 423 27.61 48.22 19.06
N LYS A 424 27.70 48.70 17.81
CA LYS A 424 27.23 50.03 17.36
C LYS A 424 27.82 50.48 16.01
N GLU A 425 26.90 51.09 15.24
CA GLU A 425 27.10 52.21 14.29
C GLU A 425 27.82 51.95 12.95
N LYS A 426 27.04 51.88 11.86
CA LYS A 426 26.70 53.08 11.07
C LYS A 426 25.64 52.80 10.00
N GLN A 427 24.60 53.63 10.02
CA GLN A 427 23.70 53.94 8.92
C GLN A 427 24.50 54.58 7.77
N ARG A 428 24.35 54.09 6.52
CA ARG A 428 24.08 54.86 5.29
C ARG A 428 24.28 54.04 4.00
N SER A 429 23.14 53.77 3.34
CA SER A 429 22.84 53.82 1.90
C SER A 429 23.84 53.26 0.86
N PHE A 430 23.48 52.16 0.17
CA PHE A 430 22.84 52.09 -1.17
C PHE A 430 23.00 50.66 -1.76
N GLY A 431 21.98 50.17 -2.47
CA GLY A 431 22.13 49.14 -3.51
C GLY A 431 21.63 47.73 -3.19
N ALA A 432 20.46 47.40 -3.77
CA ALA A 432 19.86 46.09 -4.03
C ALA A 432 20.67 44.80 -3.76
N VAL A 433 20.03 43.83 -3.10
CA VAL A 433 19.66 42.49 -3.62
C VAL A 433 19.04 41.67 -2.47
N HIS A 434 17.89 41.05 -2.75
CA HIS A 434 17.08 40.28 -1.82
C HIS A 434 17.81 39.04 -1.25
N THR A 435 17.97 38.98 0.07
CA THR A 435 17.99 37.71 0.83
C THR A 435 17.24 37.94 2.14
N GLN A 436 16.06 37.35 2.29
CA GLN A 436 15.34 37.33 3.56
C GLN A 436 15.27 35.90 4.09
N LEU A 437 16.22 35.60 4.98
CA LEU A 437 16.17 34.50 5.94
C LEU A 437 14.96 34.68 6.86
N SER A 438 14.09 33.69 6.96
CA SER A 438 13.07 33.60 8.02
C SER A 438 13.35 32.38 8.89
N TRP A 439 13.92 32.63 10.06
CA TRP A 439 14.04 31.69 11.17
C TRP A 439 12.69 31.61 11.91
N LYS A 440 12.17 30.40 12.15
CA LYS A 440 11.14 30.16 13.18
C LYS A 440 11.53 28.98 14.05
N TRP A 441 12.01 29.31 15.24
CA TRP A 441 12.08 28.42 16.41
C TRP A 441 10.70 28.37 17.07
N LEU A 442 10.25 27.19 17.47
CA LEU A 442 9.17 27.04 18.45
C LEU A 442 9.48 25.81 19.32
N VAL A 443 10.09 26.10 20.46
CA VAL A 443 10.18 25.24 21.64
C VAL A 443 9.11 25.75 22.59
N HIS A 444 8.22 24.88 23.07
CA HIS A 444 7.55 25.10 24.34
C HIS A 444 7.85 23.93 25.27
N LEU A 445 8.11 24.33 26.52
CA LEU A 445 8.63 23.59 27.68
C LEU A 445 7.75 22.39 28.06
#